data_AF-A0A6S7FY34-F1
#
_entry.id   AF-A0A6S7FY34-F1
#
_cell.length_a   1.000
_cell.length_b   1.000
_cell.length_c   1.000
_cell.angle_alpha   90.00
_cell.angle_beta   90.00
_cell.angle_gamma   90.00
#
_symmetry.space_group_name_H-M   'P 1'
#
loop_
_entity.id
_entity.type
_entity.pdbx_description
1 polymer ?
#
loop_
_entity_poly.entity_id
_entity_poly.type
_entity_poly.pdbx_seq_one_letter_code
_entity_poly.pdbx_strand_id
1 'polypeptide(L)'
;MVKRLQQLQMVQILGRNRTYLPWIDGQTTTTTSNGPNTKEDCVYNYACSMLSLGLVFQEFEDAIREGDGDREERIWKLLLLIFKAKVRRKGSRTKYAFEAFRYIALLESLLTPRMAHKLKWGRFVNTSGGHGKNIACDMRVELFRSKTKELLSGIGGKMDEKNSQKVVKAQQKLDAVVLNFDQECGVNPQCKTHTKLSSENDVENMLYDLQKINVFQFRAGRQHKAFPDHAKSILEDLDMGKVLTWVQRLVKRFSKSHQTVDEQDESDNEG
;
A
#
# COMPACT_ATOMS: atom_id res chain seq x y z
N MET A 1 4.60 -26.17 16.12
CA MET A 1 4.49 -24.88 15.38
C MET A 1 5.63 -23.91 15.69
N VAL A 2 5.88 -23.58 16.96
CA VAL A 2 6.97 -22.65 17.40
C VAL A 2 8.40 -23.15 17.06
N LYS A 3 8.65 -24.46 17.15
CA LYS A 3 9.97 -25.04 16.79
C LYS A 3 10.29 -25.02 15.28
N ARG A 4 9.26 -25.09 14.41
CA ARG A 4 9.41 -24.90 12.95
C ARG A 4 9.66 -23.44 12.57
N LEU A 5 9.07 -22.50 13.32
CA LEU A 5 9.34 -21.07 13.16
C LEU A 5 10.80 -20.72 13.52
N GLN A 6 11.37 -21.29 14.57
CA GLN A 6 12.77 -21.02 14.94
C GLN A 6 13.80 -21.63 13.98
N GLN A 7 13.56 -22.83 13.44
CA GLN A 7 14.50 -23.47 12.51
C GLN A 7 14.48 -22.87 11.08
N LEU A 8 13.35 -22.32 10.64
CA LEU A 8 13.24 -21.67 9.32
C LEU A 8 13.65 -20.18 9.33
N GLN A 9 13.79 -19.56 10.52
CA GLN A 9 13.97 -18.11 10.67
C GLN A 9 15.38 -17.55 10.47
N MET A 10 16.44 -18.36 10.38
CA MET A 10 17.81 -17.84 10.27
C MET A 10 18.38 -17.79 8.84
N VAL A 11 17.85 -18.58 7.90
CA VAL A 11 18.49 -18.74 6.58
C VAL A 11 17.65 -18.18 5.42
N GLN A 12 16.32 -18.18 5.52
CA GLN A 12 15.47 -17.82 4.36
C GLN A 12 15.11 -16.33 4.27
N ILE A 13 15.12 -15.59 5.38
CA ILE A 13 14.71 -14.17 5.39
C ILE A 13 15.79 -13.25 4.78
N LEU A 14 17.04 -13.71 4.68
CA LEU A 14 18.17 -12.92 4.16
C LEU A 14 19.05 -13.65 3.12
N GLY A 15 18.73 -14.90 2.76
CA GLY A 15 19.65 -15.81 2.08
C GLY A 15 19.37 -16.13 0.60
N ARG A 16 18.28 -15.65 0.01
CA ARG A 16 18.00 -15.84 -1.42
C ARG A 16 17.70 -14.48 -2.05
N ASN A 17 18.53 -14.09 -3.03
CA ASN A 17 18.55 -12.79 -3.73
C ASN A 17 19.31 -11.63 -3.06
N ARG A 18 20.64 -11.80 -2.93
CA ARG A 18 21.62 -10.72 -2.70
C ARG A 18 22.05 -9.98 -3.98
N THR A 19 21.28 -10.05 -5.07
CA THR A 19 21.74 -9.61 -6.40
C THR A 19 20.89 -8.54 -7.08
N TYR A 20 19.82 -8.03 -6.46
CA TYR A 20 18.82 -7.21 -7.17
C TYR A 20 18.64 -5.78 -6.64
N LEU A 21 19.49 -5.33 -5.71
CA LEU A 21 19.44 -3.96 -5.16
C LEU A 21 20.82 -3.30 -5.29
N PRO A 22 21.32 -3.05 -6.52
CA PRO A 22 22.66 -2.50 -6.76
C PRO A 22 22.86 -1.08 -6.17
N TRP A 23 21.80 -0.37 -5.77
CA TRP A 23 21.91 0.92 -5.06
C TRP A 23 22.02 0.79 -3.53
N ILE A 24 21.84 -0.42 -2.98
CA ILE A 24 22.08 -0.70 -1.56
C ILE A 24 23.54 -1.07 -1.32
N ASP A 25 24.17 -1.79 -2.27
CA ASP A 25 25.59 -2.16 -2.24
C ASP A 25 26.49 -1.22 -3.05
N GLY A 26 25.89 -0.26 -3.76
CA GLY A 26 26.61 0.80 -4.43
C GLY A 26 27.18 1.75 -3.39
N GLN A 27 28.51 1.80 -3.31
CA GLN A 27 29.21 3.03 -2.99
C GLN A 27 28.47 4.14 -3.74
N THR A 28 27.69 4.95 -3.03
CA THR A 28 27.48 6.29 -3.48
C THR A 28 28.90 6.80 -3.71
N THR A 29 29.27 7.02 -4.96
CA THR A 29 30.18 8.11 -5.28
C THR A 29 29.42 9.38 -4.91
N THR A 30 29.15 9.54 -3.62
CA THR A 30 29.25 10.83 -2.98
C THR A 30 30.63 11.28 -3.42
N THR A 31 30.67 12.27 -4.29
CA THR A 31 31.75 13.25 -4.23
C THR A 31 31.64 13.86 -2.83
N THR A 32 32.04 13.10 -1.81
CA THR A 32 32.37 13.61 -0.50
C THR A 32 33.70 14.29 -0.73
N SER A 33 33.63 15.51 -1.26
CA SER A 33 34.60 16.51 -0.88
C SER A 33 34.44 16.64 0.64
N ASN A 34 35.26 15.88 1.38
CA ASN A 34 35.50 16.10 2.79
C ASN A 34 36.16 17.48 2.92
N GLY A 35 35.33 18.52 2.84
CA GLY A 35 35.63 19.87 3.27
C GLY A 35 35.01 20.06 4.66
N PRO A 36 35.68 20.77 5.58
CA PRO A 36 35.17 20.97 6.92
C PRO A 36 33.92 21.87 6.84
N ASN A 37 32.82 21.41 7.44
CA ASN A 37 31.67 22.24 7.82
C ASN A 37 30.74 22.75 6.68
N THR A 38 30.33 21.90 5.74
CA THR A 38 29.26 22.25 4.79
C THR A 38 27.88 22.05 5.42
N LYS A 39 27.15 23.12 5.69
CA LYS A 39 25.75 23.08 6.17
C LYS A 39 24.88 22.23 5.24
N GLU A 40 24.01 21.40 5.80
CA GLU A 40 23.09 20.57 5.02
C GLU A 40 22.09 21.39 4.20
N ASP A 41 21.64 20.82 3.09
CA ASP A 41 20.58 21.39 2.24
C ASP A 41 19.27 20.62 2.48
N CYS A 42 18.47 21.11 3.43
CA CYS A 42 17.22 20.46 3.81
C CYS A 42 16.14 20.59 2.71
N VAL A 43 16.26 21.57 1.81
CA VAL A 43 15.34 21.74 0.68
C VAL A 43 15.60 20.67 -0.38
N TYR A 44 16.87 20.43 -0.72
CA TYR A 44 17.27 19.36 -1.62
C TYR A 44 16.89 17.99 -1.05
N ASN A 45 17.20 17.73 0.22
CA ASN A 45 16.87 16.46 0.87
C ASN A 45 15.36 16.19 0.86
N TYR A 46 14.54 17.23 1.09
CA TYR A 46 13.09 17.14 1.03
C TYR A 46 12.60 16.80 -0.37
N ALA A 47 13.10 17.51 -1.39
CA ALA A 47 12.72 17.26 -2.78
C ALA A 47 13.05 15.82 -3.21
N CYS A 48 14.25 15.32 -2.90
CA CYS A 48 14.66 13.94 -3.17
C CYS A 48 13.79 12.93 -2.42
N SER A 49 13.47 13.20 -1.15
CA SER A 49 12.58 12.33 -0.36
C SER A 49 11.16 12.28 -0.91
N MET A 50 10.63 13.43 -1.34
CA MET A 50 9.28 13.53 -1.91
C MET A 50 9.20 12.79 -3.24
N LEU A 51 10.17 13.01 -4.12
CA LEU A 51 10.25 12.31 -5.41
C LEU A 51 10.38 10.79 -5.22
N SER A 52 11.27 10.35 -4.33
CA SER A 52 11.46 8.93 -4.05
C SER A 52 10.18 8.27 -3.51
N LEU A 53 9.43 8.94 -2.64
CA LEU A 53 8.15 8.43 -2.14
C LEU A 53 7.08 8.41 -3.24
N GLY A 54 7.05 9.44 -4.10
CA GLY A 54 6.16 9.52 -5.26
C GLY A 54 6.40 8.37 -6.24
N LEU A 55 7.66 8.06 -6.54
CA LEU A 55 8.03 6.93 -7.40
C LEU A 55 7.60 5.58 -6.82
N VAL A 56 7.79 5.37 -5.51
CA VAL A 56 7.30 4.16 -4.83
C VAL A 56 5.78 4.03 -4.91
N PHE A 57 5.06 5.14 -4.80
CA PHE A 57 3.60 5.15 -4.92
C PHE A 57 3.14 4.87 -6.36
N GLN A 58 3.80 5.48 -7.36
CA GLN A 58 3.50 5.23 -8.77
C GLN A 58 3.77 3.76 -9.14
N GLU A 59 4.87 3.18 -8.67
CA GLU A 59 5.19 1.77 -8.83
C GLU A 59 4.12 0.86 -8.19
N PHE A 60 3.54 1.29 -7.05
CA PHE A 60 2.47 0.56 -6.38
C PHE A 60 1.17 0.58 -7.18
N GLU A 61 0.76 1.74 -7.68
CA GLU A 61 -0.42 1.84 -8.54
C GLU A 61 -0.26 1.07 -9.85
N ASP A 62 0.93 1.13 -10.45
CA ASP A 62 1.24 0.41 -11.67
C ASP A 62 1.19 -1.11 -11.47
N ALA A 63 1.80 -1.62 -10.39
CA ALA A 63 1.71 -3.02 -10.00
C ALA A 63 0.25 -3.48 -9.82
N ILE A 64 -0.60 -2.65 -9.19
CA ILE A 64 -2.02 -2.93 -9.06
C ILE A 64 -2.71 -3.01 -10.42
N ARG A 65 -2.43 -2.06 -11.33
CA ARG A 65 -3.05 -1.99 -12.66
C ARG A 65 -2.67 -3.18 -13.54
N GLU A 66 -1.42 -3.61 -13.47
CA GLU A 66 -0.92 -4.80 -14.16
C GLU A 66 -1.40 -6.10 -13.48
N GLY A 67 -1.72 -6.05 -12.19
CA GLY A 67 -2.08 -7.21 -11.39
C GLY A 67 -0.86 -8.04 -10.98
N ASP A 68 0.30 -7.40 -10.85
CA ASP A 68 1.56 -8.03 -10.51
C ASP A 68 1.73 -8.13 -8.99
N GLY A 69 1.40 -9.30 -8.44
CA GLY A 69 1.54 -9.58 -7.01
C GLY A 69 3.00 -9.65 -6.53
N ASP A 70 3.95 -9.98 -7.41
CA ASP A 70 5.38 -10.02 -7.06
C ASP A 70 5.93 -8.60 -6.85
N ARG A 71 5.58 -7.66 -7.73
CA ARG A 71 5.87 -6.23 -7.55
C ARG A 71 5.21 -5.70 -6.29
N GLU A 72 3.92 -5.96 -6.08
CA GLU A 72 3.19 -5.50 -4.90
C GLU A 72 3.86 -5.98 -3.61
N GLU A 73 4.26 -7.25 -3.52
CA GLU A 73 4.94 -7.81 -2.35
C GLU A 73 6.26 -7.10 -2.03
N ARG A 74 7.09 -6.81 -3.05
CA ARG A 74 8.35 -6.06 -2.86
C ARG A 74 8.09 -4.66 -2.33
N ILE A 75 7.05 -4.00 -2.84
CA ILE A 75 6.65 -2.67 -2.40
C ILE A 75 6.16 -2.71 -0.95
N TRP A 76 5.37 -3.70 -0.56
CA TRP A 76 4.96 -3.88 0.85
C TRP A 76 6.14 -4.08 1.79
N LYS A 77 7.18 -4.83 1.38
CA LYS A 77 8.44 -4.98 2.13
C LYS A 77 9.13 -3.62 2.31
N LEU A 78 9.20 -2.79 1.27
CA LEU A 78 9.75 -1.44 1.35
C LEU A 78 8.90 -0.50 2.22
N LEU A 79 7.58 -0.52 2.05
CA LEU A 79 6.62 0.29 2.83
C LEU A 79 6.70 -0.04 4.32
N LEU A 80 6.91 -1.31 4.70
CA LEU A 80 7.13 -1.71 6.09
C LEU A 80 8.33 -0.96 6.71
N LEU A 81 9.44 -0.84 5.97
CA LEU A 81 10.64 -0.12 6.41
C LEU A 81 10.38 1.39 6.50
N ILE A 82 9.71 1.97 5.49
CA ILE A 82 9.32 3.39 5.48
C ILE A 82 8.42 3.72 6.68
N PHE A 83 7.43 2.89 6.97
CA PHE A 83 6.57 3.07 8.14
C PHE A 83 7.38 2.98 9.43
N LYS A 84 8.33 2.05 9.53
CA LYS A 84 9.17 1.94 10.72
C LYS A 84 10.09 3.14 10.95
N ALA A 85 10.65 3.70 9.87
CA ALA A 85 11.46 4.92 9.93
C ALA A 85 10.62 6.09 10.44
N LYS A 86 9.42 6.29 9.87
CA LYS A 86 8.52 7.38 10.24
C LYS A 86 7.82 7.21 11.58
N VAL A 87 7.73 6.00 12.14
CA VAL A 87 7.14 5.73 13.47
C VAL A 87 7.88 6.46 14.61
N ARG A 88 9.15 6.85 14.43
CA ARG A 88 9.89 7.64 15.43
C ARG A 88 9.50 9.12 15.47
N ARG A 89 8.87 9.64 14.42
CA ARG A 89 8.38 11.03 14.38
C ARG A 89 6.97 11.08 14.98
N LYS A 90 6.70 12.12 15.77
CA LYS A 90 5.47 12.31 16.58
C LYS A 90 4.22 12.12 15.69
N GLY A 91 3.42 11.07 15.93
CA GLY A 91 2.23 10.73 15.11
C GLY A 91 2.21 9.28 14.56
N SER A 92 2.51 8.30 15.41
CA SER A 92 2.78 6.88 15.09
C SER A 92 1.82 6.22 14.06
N ARG A 93 2.32 5.93 12.86
CA ARG A 93 1.67 5.12 11.81
C ARG A 93 1.76 3.60 12.06
N THR A 94 1.70 3.18 13.32
CA THR A 94 1.86 1.76 13.72
C THR A 94 0.82 0.83 13.12
N LYS A 95 -0.39 1.32 12.83
CA LYS A 95 -1.44 0.53 12.17
C LYS A 95 -1.02 0.07 10.77
N TYR A 96 -0.49 0.98 9.95
CA TYR A 96 -0.06 0.66 8.58
C TYR A 96 1.18 -0.24 8.57
N ALA A 97 2.10 0.00 9.52
CA ALA A 97 3.25 -0.86 9.72
C ALA A 97 2.85 -2.29 10.12
N PHE A 98 1.85 -2.43 10.99
CA PHE A 98 1.34 -3.73 11.39
C PHE A 98 0.61 -4.44 10.26
N GLU A 99 -0.16 -3.72 9.44
CA GLU A 99 -0.86 -4.30 8.29
C GLU A 99 0.14 -4.78 7.22
N ALA A 100 1.16 -3.99 6.91
CA ALA A 100 2.25 -4.39 6.03
C ALA A 100 2.95 -5.66 6.55
N PHE A 101 3.25 -5.71 7.85
CA PHE A 101 3.84 -6.89 8.48
C PHE A 101 2.91 -8.10 8.40
N ARG A 102 1.62 -7.93 8.70
CA ARG A 102 0.60 -8.99 8.64
C ARG A 102 0.55 -9.60 7.24
N TYR A 103 0.51 -8.76 6.21
CA TYR A 103 0.50 -9.21 4.83
C TYR A 103 1.73 -10.07 4.49
N ILE A 104 2.93 -9.57 4.80
CA ILE A 104 4.18 -10.30 4.54
C ILE A 104 4.24 -11.60 5.34
N ALA A 105 3.83 -11.59 6.62
CA ALA A 105 3.82 -12.77 7.46
C ALA A 105 2.86 -13.85 6.92
N LEU A 106 1.67 -13.45 6.46
CA LEU A 106 0.70 -14.34 5.83
C LEU A 106 1.25 -15.00 4.57
N LEU A 107 1.90 -14.24 3.71
CA LEU A 107 2.47 -14.76 2.47
C LEU A 107 3.65 -15.72 2.69
N GLU A 108 4.60 -15.34 3.54
CA GLU A 108 5.90 -16.02 3.63
C GLU A 108 5.93 -17.17 4.65
N SER A 109 5.06 -17.14 5.67
CA SER A 109 5.26 -18.00 6.85
C SER A 109 4.01 -18.66 7.43
N LEU A 110 2.83 -18.08 7.25
CA LEU A 110 1.61 -18.56 7.91
C LEU A 110 0.71 -19.38 6.99
N LEU A 111 0.51 -18.94 5.76
CA LEU A 111 -0.40 -19.59 4.83
C LEU A 111 0.28 -20.77 4.14
N THR A 112 -0.53 -21.78 3.77
CA THR A 112 -0.07 -22.81 2.84
C THR A 112 0.31 -22.17 1.50
N PRO A 113 1.24 -22.74 0.72
CA PRO A 113 1.65 -22.16 -0.56
C PRO A 113 0.46 -21.83 -1.48
N ARG A 114 -0.56 -22.69 -1.47
CA ARG A 114 -1.80 -22.48 -2.23
C ARG A 114 -2.59 -21.26 -1.74
N MET A 115 -2.72 -21.09 -0.43
CA MET A 115 -3.45 -19.95 0.15
C MET A 115 -2.66 -18.65 0.00
N ALA A 116 -1.33 -18.68 0.16
CA ALA A 116 -0.46 -17.54 -0.10
C ALA A 116 -0.56 -17.09 -1.56
N HIS A 117 -0.55 -18.03 -2.51
CA HIS A 117 -0.77 -17.74 -3.93
C HIS A 117 -2.13 -17.07 -4.16
N LYS A 118 -3.21 -17.59 -3.58
CA LYS A 118 -4.55 -16.97 -3.68
C LYS A 118 -4.59 -15.59 -3.05
N LEU A 119 -3.94 -15.37 -1.91
CA LEU A 119 -3.88 -14.07 -1.26
C LEU A 119 -3.10 -13.07 -2.11
N LYS A 120 -1.96 -13.47 -2.67
CA LYS A 120 -1.10 -12.60 -3.48
C LYS A 120 -1.77 -12.15 -4.77
N TRP A 121 -2.29 -13.10 -5.55
CA TRP A 121 -2.89 -12.79 -6.86
C TRP A 121 -4.36 -12.39 -6.78
N GLY A 122 -5.07 -12.77 -5.72
CA GLY A 122 -6.48 -12.42 -5.51
C GLY A 122 -6.72 -11.00 -5.00
N ARG A 123 -5.67 -10.20 -4.85
CA ARG A 123 -5.75 -8.78 -4.46
C ARG A 123 -6.15 -7.85 -5.59
N PHE A 124 -6.12 -8.33 -6.83
CA PHE A 124 -6.45 -7.54 -8.00
C PHE A 124 -7.72 -8.10 -8.64
N VAL A 125 -8.57 -7.21 -9.14
CA VAL A 125 -9.77 -7.59 -9.86
C VAL A 125 -9.89 -6.77 -11.13
N ASN A 126 -10.08 -7.45 -12.26
CA ASN A 126 -10.34 -6.81 -13.54
C ASN A 126 -11.84 -6.80 -13.82
N THR A 127 -12.53 -5.73 -13.46
CA THR A 127 -13.98 -5.61 -13.71
C THR A 127 -14.30 -5.18 -15.13
N SER A 128 -13.37 -4.49 -15.80
CA SER A 128 -13.61 -3.83 -17.09
C SER A 128 -13.05 -4.62 -18.29
N GLY A 129 -12.24 -5.65 -18.04
CA GLY A 129 -11.51 -6.40 -19.06
C GLY A 129 -10.35 -5.61 -19.69
N GLY A 130 -9.37 -6.33 -20.23
CA GLY A 130 -8.21 -5.75 -20.92
C GLY A 130 -7.00 -5.49 -20.01
N HIS A 131 -5.86 -5.18 -20.64
CA HIS A 131 -4.58 -5.02 -19.97
C HIS A 131 -4.49 -3.70 -19.18
N GLY A 132 -3.80 -3.71 -18.04
CA GLY A 132 -3.57 -2.49 -17.24
C GLY A 132 -4.83 -1.86 -16.61
N LYS A 133 -5.92 -2.63 -16.51
CA LYS A 133 -7.25 -2.20 -16.03
C LYS A 133 -7.69 -2.89 -14.74
N ASN A 134 -6.76 -3.56 -14.05
CA ASN A 134 -7.03 -4.12 -12.74
C ASN A 134 -7.25 -3.00 -11.72
N ILE A 135 -8.12 -3.26 -10.75
CA ILE A 135 -8.31 -2.45 -9.55
C ILE A 135 -7.98 -3.28 -8.32
N ALA A 136 -7.57 -2.62 -7.24
CA ALA A 136 -7.40 -3.28 -5.95
C ALA A 136 -8.74 -3.89 -5.50
N CYS A 137 -8.70 -5.08 -4.91
CA CYS A 137 -9.89 -5.78 -4.43
C CYS A 137 -10.61 -4.96 -3.33
N ASP A 138 -9.87 -4.22 -2.51
CA ASP A 138 -10.41 -3.29 -1.53
C ASP A 138 -11.24 -2.18 -2.19
N MET A 139 -10.70 -1.56 -3.26
CA MET A 139 -11.41 -0.57 -4.08
C MET A 139 -12.69 -1.15 -4.68
N ARG A 140 -12.65 -2.41 -5.16
CA ARG A 140 -13.86 -3.08 -5.67
C ARG A 140 -14.92 -3.26 -4.59
N VAL A 141 -14.52 -3.63 -3.37
CA VAL A 141 -15.45 -3.78 -2.23
C VAL A 141 -16.02 -2.42 -1.83
N GLU A 142 -15.22 -1.36 -1.86
CA GLU A 142 -15.69 0.01 -1.63
C GLU A 142 -16.71 0.46 -2.67
N LEU A 143 -16.43 0.25 -3.96
CA LEU A 143 -17.37 0.52 -5.05
C LEU A 143 -18.68 -0.27 -4.88
N PHE A 144 -18.59 -1.54 -4.51
CA PHE A 144 -19.77 -2.37 -4.25
C PHE A 144 -20.60 -1.81 -3.08
N ARG A 145 -19.95 -1.46 -1.95
CA ARG A 145 -20.61 -0.84 -0.79
C ARG A 145 -21.26 0.50 -1.13
N SER A 146 -20.60 1.31 -1.95
CA SER A 146 -21.14 2.60 -2.39
C SER A 146 -22.43 2.41 -3.18
N LYS A 147 -22.42 1.54 -4.20
CA LYS A 147 -23.64 1.16 -4.95
C LYS A 147 -24.74 0.59 -4.06
N THR A 148 -24.38 -0.27 -3.11
CA THR A 148 -25.36 -0.84 -2.18
C THR A 148 -26.03 0.25 -1.35
N LYS A 149 -25.28 1.24 -0.86
CA LYS A 149 -25.86 2.37 -0.11
C LYS A 149 -26.82 3.20 -0.97
N GLU A 150 -26.46 3.46 -2.22
CA GLU A 150 -27.33 4.16 -3.17
C GLU A 150 -28.63 3.38 -3.38
N LEU A 151 -28.54 2.07 -3.64
CA LEU A 151 -29.70 1.20 -3.81
C LEU A 151 -30.59 1.18 -2.56
N LEU A 152 -29.99 1.07 -1.37
CA LEU A 152 -30.72 1.12 -0.09
C LEU A 152 -31.39 2.48 0.13
N SER A 153 -30.74 3.57 -0.25
CA SER A 153 -31.34 4.91 -0.15
C SER A 153 -32.56 5.06 -1.07
N GLY A 154 -32.56 4.41 -2.24
CA GLY A 154 -33.68 4.37 -3.17
C GLY A 154 -34.91 3.59 -2.69
N ILE A 155 -34.78 2.70 -1.70
CA ILE A 155 -35.91 1.96 -1.11
C ILE A 155 -36.81 2.90 -0.28
N GLY A 156 -36.26 4.01 0.24
CA GLY A 156 -36.98 4.94 1.10
C GLY A 156 -37.39 4.36 2.46
N GLY A 157 -38.54 4.78 3.00
CA GLY A 157 -38.98 4.49 4.37
C GLY A 157 -39.36 3.05 4.71
N LYS A 158 -39.15 2.08 3.81
CA LYS A 158 -39.40 0.62 4.05
C LYS A 158 -38.13 -0.15 4.37
N MET A 159 -37.11 0.53 4.89
CA MET A 159 -35.82 -0.04 5.26
C MET A 159 -35.95 -0.89 6.54
N ASP A 160 -36.36 -2.14 6.35
CA ASP A 160 -36.28 -3.22 7.34
C ASP A 160 -35.13 -4.16 6.96
N GLU A 161 -34.51 -4.83 7.93
CA GLU A 161 -33.37 -5.73 7.74
C GLU A 161 -33.67 -6.82 6.69
N LYS A 162 -34.87 -7.39 6.73
CA LYS A 162 -35.32 -8.40 5.76
C LYS A 162 -35.41 -7.85 4.34
N ASN A 163 -35.85 -6.60 4.19
CA ASN A 163 -35.95 -5.95 2.88
C ASN A 163 -34.55 -5.57 2.36
N SER A 164 -33.69 -5.04 3.23
CA SER A 164 -32.31 -4.72 2.92
C SER A 164 -31.54 -5.96 2.45
N GLN A 165 -31.65 -7.08 3.15
CA GLN A 165 -30.99 -8.34 2.74
C GLN A 165 -31.50 -8.86 1.39
N LYS A 166 -32.81 -8.77 1.13
CA LYS A 166 -33.38 -9.15 -0.17
C LYS A 166 -32.81 -8.29 -1.29
N VAL A 167 -32.73 -6.99 -1.09
CA VAL A 167 -32.23 -6.04 -2.10
C VAL A 167 -30.74 -6.24 -2.36
N VAL A 168 -29.91 -6.40 -1.31
CA VAL A 168 -28.48 -6.69 -1.45
C VAL A 168 -28.24 -7.99 -2.22
N LYS A 169 -29.00 -9.05 -1.92
CA LYS A 169 -28.91 -10.34 -2.65
C LYS A 169 -29.35 -10.22 -4.11
N ALA A 170 -30.32 -9.36 -4.40
CA ALA A 170 -30.82 -9.13 -5.75
C ALA A 170 -29.91 -8.21 -6.59
N GLN A 171 -29.09 -7.35 -5.94
CA GLN A 171 -28.29 -6.30 -6.58
C GLN A 171 -27.49 -6.79 -7.79
N GLN A 172 -26.76 -7.90 -7.68
CA GLN A 172 -25.96 -8.42 -8.80
C GLN A 172 -26.81 -8.82 -10.02
N LYS A 173 -28.00 -9.37 -9.78
CA LYS A 173 -28.93 -9.75 -10.84
C LYS A 173 -29.59 -8.52 -11.45
N LEU A 174 -29.94 -7.53 -10.62
CA LEU A 174 -30.48 -6.25 -11.07
C LEU A 174 -29.47 -5.50 -11.94
N ASP A 175 -28.19 -5.44 -11.54
CA ASP A 175 -27.11 -4.85 -12.35
C ASP A 175 -27.03 -5.50 -13.75
N ALA A 176 -27.22 -6.82 -13.85
CA ALA A 176 -27.21 -7.53 -15.13
C ALA A 176 -28.46 -7.24 -15.97
N VAL A 177 -29.64 -7.16 -15.36
CA VAL A 177 -30.89 -6.81 -16.05
C VAL A 177 -30.83 -5.39 -16.60
N VAL A 178 -30.35 -4.42 -15.80
CA VAL A 178 -30.17 -3.03 -16.22
C VAL A 178 -29.20 -2.95 -17.40
N LEU A 179 -28.08 -3.67 -17.33
CA LEU A 179 -27.09 -3.68 -18.41
C LEU A 179 -27.66 -4.25 -19.72
N ASN A 180 -28.45 -5.33 -19.66
CA ASN A 180 -29.11 -5.89 -20.83
C ASN A 180 -30.18 -4.94 -21.39
N PHE A 181 -30.99 -4.33 -20.52
CA PHE A 181 -32.00 -3.36 -20.91
C PHE A 181 -31.37 -2.15 -21.62
N ASP A 182 -30.29 -1.60 -21.08
CA ASP A 182 -29.54 -0.50 -21.70
C ASP A 182 -29.01 -0.88 -23.08
N GLN A 183 -28.49 -2.11 -23.23
CA GLN A 183 -28.02 -2.63 -24.53
C GLN A 183 -29.15 -2.75 -25.55
N GLU A 184 -30.30 -3.30 -25.16
CA GLU A 184 -31.48 -3.46 -26.03
C GLU A 184 -32.07 -2.12 -26.44
N CYS A 185 -32.10 -1.15 -25.52
CA CYS A 185 -32.59 0.21 -25.79
C CYS A 185 -31.58 1.08 -26.53
N GLY A 186 -30.38 0.56 -26.85
CA GLY A 186 -29.31 1.35 -27.49
C GLY A 186 -28.85 2.52 -26.62
N VAL A 187 -29.05 2.44 -25.30
CA VAL A 187 -28.53 3.41 -24.34
C VAL A 187 -27.02 3.27 -24.37
N ASN A 188 -26.37 4.28 -24.92
CA ASN A 188 -24.92 4.29 -24.97
C ASN A 188 -24.42 4.26 -23.52
N PRO A 189 -23.61 3.26 -23.12
CA PRO A 189 -23.15 3.17 -21.74
C PRO A 189 -22.50 4.50 -21.37
N GLN A 190 -22.94 5.10 -20.28
CA GLN A 190 -22.38 6.36 -19.81
C GLN A 190 -20.86 6.21 -19.78
N CYS A 191 -20.18 6.95 -20.66
CA CYS A 191 -18.72 6.97 -20.72
C CYS A 191 -18.22 7.42 -19.35
N LYS A 192 -17.78 6.46 -18.53
CA LYS A 192 -17.15 6.72 -17.22
C LYS A 192 -15.80 7.42 -17.36
N THR A 193 -15.35 7.63 -18.59
CA THR A 193 -14.25 8.52 -18.93
C THR A 193 -14.73 9.95 -18.69
N HIS A 194 -14.62 10.43 -17.46
CA HIS A 194 -14.59 11.86 -17.24
C HIS A 194 -13.57 12.46 -18.21
N THR A 195 -13.94 13.51 -18.93
CA THR A 195 -12.98 14.34 -19.66
C THR A 195 -11.92 14.74 -18.64
N LYS A 196 -10.74 14.11 -18.70
CA LYS A 196 -9.64 14.48 -17.83
C LYS A 196 -9.33 15.93 -18.18
N LEU A 197 -9.62 16.85 -17.27
CA LEU A 197 -9.07 18.20 -17.36
C LEU A 197 -7.57 18.06 -17.61
N SER A 198 -7.07 18.72 -18.65
CA SER A 198 -5.65 18.62 -18.97
C SER A 198 -4.85 19.16 -17.79
N SER A 199 -4.06 18.27 -17.17
CA SER A 199 -3.13 18.63 -16.10
C SER A 199 -1.82 19.20 -16.64
N GLU A 200 -1.67 19.35 -17.96
CA GLU A 200 -0.41 19.76 -18.60
C GLU A 200 0.03 21.15 -18.12
N ASN A 201 -0.90 22.11 -18.09
CA ASN A 201 -0.62 23.47 -17.62
C ASN A 201 -0.22 23.49 -16.13
N ASP A 202 -0.83 22.65 -15.29
CA ASP A 202 -0.47 22.55 -13.87
C ASP A 202 0.91 21.92 -13.69
N VAL A 203 1.25 20.91 -14.49
CA VAL A 203 2.58 20.29 -14.50
C VAL A 203 3.64 21.28 -14.98
N GLU A 204 3.35 22.06 -16.01
CA GLU A 204 4.25 23.09 -16.54
C GLU A 204 4.53 24.18 -15.49
N ASN A 205 3.47 24.68 -14.83
CA ASN A 205 3.61 25.65 -13.74
C ASN A 205 4.42 25.09 -12.56
N MET A 206 4.17 23.84 -12.15
CA MET A 206 4.96 23.19 -11.10
C MET A 206 6.44 23.04 -11.51
N LEU A 207 6.72 22.63 -12.75
CA LEU A 207 8.08 22.51 -13.25
C LEU A 207 8.80 23.86 -13.27
N TYR A 208 8.12 24.90 -13.75
CA TYR A 208 8.63 26.26 -13.75
C TYR A 208 9.06 26.71 -12.34
N ASP A 209 8.19 26.49 -11.34
CA ASP A 209 8.49 26.85 -9.94
C ASP A 209 9.67 26.04 -9.37
N LEU A 210 9.72 24.74 -9.63
CA LEU A 210 10.80 23.87 -9.15
C LEU A 210 12.15 24.21 -9.78
N GLN A 211 12.17 24.56 -11.07
CA GLN A 211 13.36 24.98 -11.79
C GLN A 211 13.85 26.36 -11.32
N LYS A 212 12.95 27.32 -11.13
CA LYS A 212 13.27 28.65 -10.59
C LYS A 212 14.01 28.56 -9.26
N ILE A 213 13.56 27.67 -8.37
CA ILE A 213 14.16 27.47 -7.04
C ILE A 213 15.41 26.55 -7.10
N ASN A 214 15.61 25.81 -8.20
CA ASN A 214 16.67 24.82 -8.38
C ASN A 214 16.70 23.82 -7.21
N VAL A 215 15.55 23.21 -6.91
CA VAL A 215 15.40 22.32 -5.74
C VAL A 215 16.27 21.06 -5.81
N PHE A 216 16.58 20.58 -7.02
CA PHE A 216 17.39 19.38 -7.25
C PHE A 216 18.89 19.66 -7.46
N GLN A 217 19.33 20.91 -7.29
CA GLN A 217 20.74 21.27 -7.26
C GLN A 217 21.14 21.52 -5.81
N PHE A 218 22.15 20.81 -5.30
CA PHE A 218 22.61 20.98 -3.92
C PHE A 218 23.17 22.39 -3.69
N ARG A 219 22.69 23.07 -2.64
CA ARG A 219 23.15 24.38 -2.16
C ARG A 219 23.19 24.38 -0.62
N ALA A 220 24.38 24.49 -0.06
CA ALA A 220 24.60 24.38 1.38
C ALA A 220 23.74 25.39 2.18
N GLY A 221 23.08 24.91 3.25
CA GLY A 221 22.38 25.74 4.23
C GLY A 221 20.96 26.18 3.88
N ARG A 222 20.35 25.69 2.78
CA ARG A 222 18.93 25.97 2.50
C ARG A 222 18.02 25.16 3.42
N GLN A 223 16.96 25.79 3.92
CA GLN A 223 15.99 25.18 4.83
C GLN A 223 14.58 25.71 4.53
N HIS A 224 13.56 24.88 4.78
CA HIS A 224 12.17 25.33 4.73
C HIS A 224 11.79 26.03 6.03
N LYS A 225 11.00 27.10 5.96
CA LYS A 225 10.53 27.84 7.15
C LYS A 225 9.75 26.96 8.12
N ALA A 226 8.95 26.03 7.60
CA ALA A 226 8.06 25.17 8.40
C ALA A 226 8.76 23.92 8.96
N PHE A 227 9.78 23.41 8.27
CA PHE A 227 10.53 22.21 8.65
C PHE A 227 12.01 22.43 8.32
N PRO A 228 12.75 23.05 9.24
CA PRO A 228 14.13 23.48 8.99
C PRO A 228 15.13 22.30 8.98
N ASP A 229 14.74 21.16 9.55
CA ASP A 229 15.54 19.94 9.65
C ASP A 229 14.87 18.82 8.84
N HIS A 230 15.51 18.39 7.75
CA HIS A 230 15.03 17.29 6.92
C HIS A 230 16.16 16.33 6.55
N ALA A 231 15.98 15.08 6.99
CA ALA A 231 16.88 13.95 6.75
C ALA A 231 17.20 13.75 5.26
N LYS A 232 18.46 13.41 4.95
CA LYS A 232 18.97 13.12 3.60
C LYS A 232 18.26 11.95 2.95
N SER A 233 17.90 10.93 3.73
CA SER A 233 17.19 9.76 3.23
C SER A 233 15.94 9.46 4.04
N ILE A 234 14.91 8.93 3.37
CA ILE A 234 13.66 8.46 4.00
C ILE A 234 13.94 7.37 5.04
N LEU A 235 15.03 6.62 4.86
CA LEU A 235 15.44 5.51 5.72
C LEU A 235 16.66 5.84 6.61
N GLU A 236 17.11 7.09 6.67
CA GLU A 236 18.31 7.47 7.43
C GLU A 236 18.21 7.13 8.93
N ASP A 237 17.02 7.30 9.52
CA ASP A 237 16.74 6.97 10.92
C ASP A 237 16.58 5.45 11.16
N LEU A 238 16.73 4.61 10.13
CA LEU A 238 16.47 3.18 10.22
C LEU A 238 17.70 2.43 10.70
N ASP A 239 17.56 1.79 11.86
CA ASP A 239 18.56 0.91 12.43
C ASP A 239 18.08 -0.53 12.26
N MET A 240 18.79 -1.31 11.44
CA MET A 240 18.40 -2.69 11.09
C MET A 240 18.37 -3.63 12.30
N GLY A 241 19.24 -3.43 13.29
CA GLY A 241 19.18 -4.18 14.55
C GLY A 241 17.89 -3.90 15.31
N LYS A 242 17.50 -2.62 15.39
CA LYS A 242 16.21 -2.22 16.00
C LYS A 242 15.00 -2.64 15.16
N VAL A 243 15.13 -2.75 13.84
CA VAL A 243 14.09 -3.30 12.96
C VAL A 243 13.85 -4.76 13.30
N LEU A 244 14.90 -5.59 13.44
CA LEU A 244 14.76 -7.00 13.77
C LEU A 244 14.03 -7.20 15.11
N THR A 245 14.46 -6.50 16.17
CA THR A 245 13.80 -6.56 17.49
C THR A 245 12.35 -6.07 17.42
N TRP A 246 12.04 -5.12 16.54
CA TRP A 246 10.68 -4.66 16.32
C TRP A 246 9.83 -5.69 15.58
N VAL A 247 10.33 -6.30 14.51
CA VAL A 247 9.65 -7.39 13.80
C VAL A 247 9.37 -8.56 14.74
N GLN A 248 10.33 -8.95 15.58
CA GLN A 248 10.12 -9.98 16.61
C GLN A 248 8.98 -9.62 17.58
N ARG A 249 8.86 -8.34 17.98
CA ARG A 249 7.72 -7.88 18.78
C ARG A 249 6.41 -7.96 18.02
N LEU A 250 6.38 -7.64 16.73
CA LEU A 250 5.19 -7.78 15.90
C LEU A 250 4.76 -9.25 15.78
N VAL A 251 5.72 -10.17 15.58
CA VAL A 251 5.46 -11.63 15.58
C VAL A 251 4.82 -12.07 16.89
N LYS A 252 5.39 -11.66 18.04
CA LYS A 252 4.81 -11.98 19.37
C LYS A 252 3.39 -11.43 19.51
N ARG A 253 3.17 -10.18 19.10
CA ARG A 253 1.85 -9.53 19.18
C ARG A 253 0.82 -10.21 18.28
N PHE A 254 1.24 -10.61 17.09
CA PHE A 254 0.43 -11.35 16.14
C PHE A 254 0.05 -12.73 16.66
N SER A 255 1.00 -13.46 17.25
CA SER A 255 0.79 -14.79 17.83
C SER A 255 -0.24 -14.76 18.96
N LYS A 256 -0.15 -13.77 19.87
CA LYS A 256 -1.13 -13.59 20.95
C LYS A 256 -2.55 -13.37 20.43
N SER A 257 -2.70 -12.58 19.37
CA SER A 257 -4.01 -12.28 18.78
C SER A 257 -4.68 -13.48 18.10
N HIS A 258 -3.93 -14.54 17.77
CA HIS A 258 -4.47 -15.74 17.12
C HIS A 258 -4.66 -16.91 18.08
N GLN A 259 -4.09 -16.87 19.29
CA GLN A 259 -4.34 -17.87 20.33
C GLN A 259 -5.70 -17.70 21.01
N THR A 260 -6.28 -16.50 20.98
CA THR A 260 -7.56 -16.19 21.65
C THR A 260 -8.80 -16.60 20.87
N VAL A 261 -8.66 -17.17 19.67
CA VAL A 261 -9.80 -17.57 18.82
C VAL A 261 -10.11 -19.07 18.95
N ASP A 262 -9.17 -19.88 19.45
CA ASP A 262 -9.34 -21.34 19.55
C ASP A 262 -9.93 -21.79 20.91
N GLU A 263 -10.25 -20.88 21.84
CA GLU A 263 -10.79 -21.22 23.20
C GLU A 263 -12.29 -20.94 23.37
N GLN A 264 -13.04 -20.60 22.31
CA GLN A 264 -14.49 -20.27 22.42
C GLN A 264 -15.45 -21.20 21.66
N ASP A 265 -14.98 -22.25 20.99
CA ASP A 265 -15.85 -23.15 20.20
C ASP A 265 -16.07 -24.54 20.87
N GLU A 266 -15.86 -24.68 22.19
CA GLU A 266 -16.02 -25.99 22.87
C GLU A 266 -16.89 -25.97 24.15
N SER A 267 -17.80 -25.00 24.28
CA SER A 267 -18.83 -25.06 25.32
C SER A 267 -20.15 -24.46 24.84
N ASP A 268 -20.87 -25.20 23.99
CA ASP A 268 -22.33 -25.09 23.86
C ASP A 268 -22.84 -26.34 23.12
N ASN A 269 -22.69 -27.49 23.76
CA ASN A 269 -23.51 -28.66 23.47
C ASN A 269 -23.75 -29.41 24.79
N GLU A 270 -24.82 -29.02 25.51
CA GLU A 270 -25.67 -29.88 26.35
C GLU A 270 -26.68 -28.99 27.08
N GLY A 271 -27.98 -29.20 26.80
CA GLY A 271 -29.11 -28.51 27.43
C GLY A 271 -30.35 -28.46 26.57
#